data_AF-A0A848YE86-F1
#
_entry.id   AF-A0A848YE86-F1
#
_cell.length_a   1.000
_cell.length_b   1.000
_cell.length_c   1.000
_cell.angle_alpha   90.00
_cell.angle_beta   90.00
_cell.angle_gamma   90.00
#
_symmetry.space_group_name_H-M   'P 1'
#
loop_
_entity.id
_entity.type
_entity.pdbx_description
1 polymer ?
#
loop_
_entity_poly.entity_id
_entity_poly.type
_entity_poly.pdbx_seq_one_letter_code
_entity_poly.pdbx_strand_id
1 'polypeptide(L)'
;PKNLPVGTFWRERPRDTIPGSYWLANVGYGRLHPDAEQWFQNKLKILTSGNKNKPVLFFCLMNCWMSWNAAKRALSYGYQKVFWYPEGTDGWGFENYPLKARYADMYIR
;
A
#
# COMPACT_ATOMS: atom_id res chain seq x y z
N PRO A 1 -16.06 15.40 -3.47
CA PRO A 1 -15.79 15.73 -4.89
C PRO A 1 -16.37 17.11 -5.23
N LYS A 2 -15.71 17.90 -6.08
CA LYS A 2 -16.31 19.15 -6.60
C LYS A 2 -17.48 18.74 -7.51
N ASN A 3 -18.69 19.26 -7.28
CA ASN A 3 -19.97 18.95 -7.96
C ASN A 3 -20.93 17.99 -7.22
N LEU A 4 -20.88 17.93 -5.89
CA LEU A 4 -21.94 17.24 -5.13
C LEU A 4 -23.12 18.19 -4.84
N PRO A 5 -24.37 17.74 -4.99
CA PRO A 5 -25.54 18.49 -4.56
C PRO A 5 -25.45 18.89 -3.08
N VAL A 6 -25.94 20.09 -2.74
CA VAL A 6 -26.04 20.57 -1.36
C VAL A 6 -26.84 19.54 -0.53
N GLY A 7 -26.26 19.06 0.57
CA GLY A 7 -26.85 18.01 1.42
C GLY A 7 -26.35 16.59 1.14
N THR A 8 -25.45 16.39 0.17
CA THR A 8 -24.87 15.06 -0.07
C THR A 8 -23.87 14.70 1.01
N PHE A 9 -24.22 13.74 1.87
CA PHE A 9 -23.27 13.05 2.73
C PHE A 9 -22.34 12.19 1.88
N TRP A 10 -21.13 12.69 1.61
CA TRP A 10 -20.11 11.92 0.91
C TRP A 10 -19.21 11.22 1.92
N ARG A 11 -19.22 9.88 1.88
CA ARG A 11 -18.21 9.05 2.55
C ARG A 11 -17.36 8.41 1.48
N GLU A 12 -16.04 8.56 1.60
CA GLU A 12 -15.14 7.84 0.72
C GLU A 12 -15.36 6.33 0.91
N ARG A 13 -15.53 5.59 -0.18
CA ARG A 13 -15.74 4.14 -0.07
C ARG A 13 -14.49 3.53 0.60
N PRO A 14 -14.67 2.64 1.59
CA PRO A 14 -13.54 1.93 2.15
C PRO A 14 -12.81 1.18 1.03
N ARG A 15 -11.48 1.21 1.08
CA ARG A 15 -10.66 0.35 0.25
C ARG A 15 -10.42 -0.94 1.02
N ASP A 16 -10.78 -2.06 0.43
CA ASP A 16 -10.44 -3.35 1.02
C ASP A 16 -8.95 -3.59 0.97
N THR A 17 -8.45 -4.33 1.95
CA THR A 17 -7.05 -4.73 2.03
C THR A 17 -6.92 -6.11 2.64
N ILE A 18 -5.80 -6.78 2.35
CA ILE A 18 -5.38 -7.99 3.06
C ILE A 18 -5.14 -7.62 4.55
N PRO A 19 -5.68 -8.39 5.51
CA PRO A 19 -5.49 -8.16 6.94
C PRO A 19 -4.01 -8.10 7.34
N GLY A 20 -3.67 -7.20 8.28
CA GLY A 20 -2.30 -7.01 8.76
C GLY A 20 -1.40 -6.17 7.85
N SER A 21 -1.89 -5.68 6.71
CA SER A 21 -1.12 -4.83 5.81
C SER A 21 -0.99 -3.37 6.28
N TYR A 22 0.03 -2.70 5.78
CA TYR A 22 0.25 -1.27 5.97
C TYR A 22 0.02 -0.52 4.66
N TRP A 23 -0.74 0.57 4.72
CA TRP A 23 -0.95 1.45 3.57
C TRP A 23 0.24 2.37 3.40
N LEU A 24 0.92 2.26 2.25
CA LEU A 24 2.05 3.09 1.87
C LEU A 24 1.67 3.94 0.65
N ALA A 25 1.01 5.08 0.89
CA ALA A 25 0.54 5.95 -0.18
C ALA A 25 1.70 6.44 -1.06
N ASN A 26 1.47 6.52 -2.38
CA ASN A 26 2.32 7.21 -3.35
C ASN A 26 3.75 6.66 -3.54
N VAL A 27 4.19 5.64 -2.79
CA VAL A 27 5.57 5.09 -2.91
C VAL A 27 5.80 4.29 -4.19
N GLY A 28 4.74 4.05 -4.96
CA GLY A 28 4.80 3.32 -6.23
C GLY A 28 4.93 4.18 -7.47
N TYR A 29 4.95 5.51 -7.35
CA TYR A 29 5.18 6.37 -8.51
C TYR A 29 6.56 6.09 -9.16
N GLY A 30 6.64 6.32 -10.46
CA GLY A 30 7.85 6.03 -11.26
C GLY A 30 9.08 6.76 -10.74
N ARG A 31 8.92 8.04 -10.35
CA ARG A 31 9.91 8.80 -9.57
C ARG A 31 9.24 9.29 -8.29
N LEU A 32 9.94 9.17 -7.17
CA LEU A 32 9.50 9.73 -5.90
C LEU A 32 10.17 11.08 -5.68
N HIS A 33 9.43 12.02 -5.10
CA HIS A 33 10.04 13.18 -4.47
C HIS A 33 10.97 12.71 -3.34
N PRO A 34 12.11 13.38 -3.07
CA PRO A 34 13.03 12.97 -2.01
C PRO A 34 12.37 12.73 -0.65
N ASP A 35 11.38 13.54 -0.28
CA ASP A 35 10.63 13.34 0.98
C ASP A 35 9.83 12.04 1.00
N ALA A 36 9.21 11.68 -0.12
CA ALA A 36 8.45 10.44 -0.26
C ALA A 36 9.39 9.22 -0.27
N GLU A 37 10.56 9.34 -0.90
CA GLU A 37 11.62 8.33 -0.89
C GLU A 37 12.11 8.08 0.55
N GLN A 38 12.46 9.15 1.27
CA GLN A 38 12.92 9.09 2.66
C GLN A 38 11.83 8.53 3.59
N TRP A 39 10.58 8.98 3.40
CA TRP A 39 9.43 8.45 4.13
C TRP A 39 9.28 6.94 3.91
N PHE A 40 9.39 6.48 2.67
CA PHE A 40 9.28 5.06 2.35
C PHE A 40 10.40 4.23 3.00
N GLN A 41 11.65 4.69 2.92
CA GLN A 41 12.79 4.04 3.59
C GLN A 41 12.59 3.95 5.11
N ASN A 42 12.12 5.04 5.73
CA ASN A 42 11.84 5.08 7.16
C ASN A 42 10.70 4.12 7.54
N LYS A 43 9.62 4.07 6.75
CA LYS A 43 8.51 3.14 6.99
C LYS A 43 8.98 1.69 6.87
N LEU A 44 9.76 1.34 5.86
CA LEU A 44 10.33 0.00 5.74
C LEU A 44 11.22 -0.33 6.94
N LYS A 45 12.09 0.58 7.36
CA LYS A 45 12.95 0.38 8.54
C LYS A 45 12.11 0.12 9.79
N ILE A 46 11.04 0.88 10.02
CA ILE A 46 10.15 0.70 11.17
C ILE A 46 9.44 -0.67 11.11
N LEU A 47 8.80 -0.98 9.99
CA LEU A 47 8.00 -2.21 9.82
C LEU A 47 8.86 -3.47 9.86
N THR A 48 10.14 -3.37 9.50
CA THR A 48 11.08 -4.48 9.58
C THR A 48 12.02 -4.42 10.77
N SER A 49 11.86 -3.47 11.69
CA SER A 49 12.79 -3.24 12.81
C SER A 49 14.25 -3.12 12.35
N GLY A 50 14.46 -2.54 11.16
CA GLY A 50 15.75 -2.40 10.51
C GLY A 50 16.29 -3.68 9.85
N ASN A 51 15.67 -4.83 10.06
CA ASN A 51 16.13 -6.09 9.48
C ASN A 51 15.81 -6.16 7.98
N LYS A 52 16.86 -6.14 7.14
CA LYS A 52 16.77 -6.24 5.68
C LYS A 52 16.44 -7.65 5.16
N ASN A 53 16.56 -8.66 6.02
CA ASN A 53 16.21 -10.05 5.72
C ASN A 53 14.77 -10.42 6.10
N LYS A 54 14.03 -9.51 6.77
CA LYS A 54 12.62 -9.74 7.08
C LYS A 54 11.82 -9.73 5.77
N PRO A 55 11.01 -10.76 5.48
CA PRO A 55 10.13 -10.78 4.31
C PRO A 55 9.20 -9.56 4.26
N VAL A 56 9.09 -8.95 3.09
CA VAL A 56 8.12 -7.89 2.78
C VAL A 56 7.36 -8.25 1.50
N LEU A 57 6.03 -8.14 1.56
CA LEU A 57 5.15 -8.38 0.43
C LEU A 57 4.50 -7.05 0.01
N PHE A 58 4.60 -6.72 -1.27
CA PHE A 58 3.92 -5.57 -1.85
C PHE A 58 2.76 -6.04 -2.73
N PHE A 59 1.62 -5.37 -2.58
CA PHE A 59 0.43 -5.59 -3.38
C PHE A 59 -0.35 -4.28 -3.51
N CYS A 60 -1.31 -4.24 -4.44
CA CYS A 60 -2.24 -3.14 -4.65
C CYS A 60 -3.55 -3.76 -5.15
N LEU A 61 -4.20 -3.18 -6.15
CA LEU A 61 -5.21 -3.82 -6.98
C LEU A 61 -4.53 -4.65 -8.08
N MET A 62 -5.31 -5.50 -8.77
CA MET A 62 -4.84 -6.18 -9.95
C MET A 62 -4.39 -5.16 -11.02
N ASN A 63 -3.36 -5.50 -11.79
CA ASN A 63 -2.79 -4.63 -12.83
C ASN A 63 -2.23 -3.28 -12.32
N CYS A 64 -2.00 -3.14 -11.01
CA CYS A 64 -1.46 -1.92 -10.41
C CYS A 64 0.08 -1.92 -10.39
N TRP A 65 0.67 -1.21 -11.36
CA TRP A 65 2.12 -1.01 -11.51
C TRP A 65 2.80 -0.36 -10.29
N MET A 66 2.06 0.36 -9.46
CA MET A 66 2.61 1.06 -8.29
C MET A 66 3.20 0.08 -7.25
N SER A 67 2.54 -1.05 -7.00
CA SER A 67 3.04 -2.06 -6.05
C SER A 67 4.35 -2.70 -6.52
N TRP A 68 4.45 -2.96 -7.83
CA TRP A 68 5.67 -3.48 -8.44
C TRP A 68 6.85 -2.52 -8.32
N ASN A 69 6.62 -1.23 -8.58
CA ASN A 69 7.66 -0.22 -8.37
C ASN A 69 8.12 -0.12 -6.92
N ALA A 70 7.19 -0.18 -5.97
CA ALA A 70 7.52 -0.19 -4.55
C ALA A 70 8.39 -1.40 -4.18
N ALA A 71 8.06 -2.59 -4.71
CA ALA A 71 8.85 -3.81 -4.52
C ALA A 71 10.27 -3.66 -5.09
N LYS A 72 10.41 -3.23 -6.35
CA LYS A 72 11.74 -2.99 -6.95
C LYS A 72 12.56 -1.97 -6.18
N ARG A 73 11.92 -0.92 -5.68
CA ARG A 73 12.59 0.11 -4.89
C ARG A 73 13.05 -0.41 -3.53
N ALA A 74 12.25 -1.28 -2.89
CA ALA A 74 12.69 -1.95 -1.67
C ALA A 74 13.95 -2.82 -1.89
N LEU A 75 14.04 -3.51 -3.04
CA LEU A 75 15.26 -4.22 -3.44
C LEU A 75 16.45 -3.27 -3.56
N SER A 76 16.29 -2.09 -4.20
CA SER A 76 17.38 -1.10 -4.30
C SER A 76 17.83 -0.53 -2.94
N TYR A 77 17.01 -0.65 -1.90
CA TYR A 77 17.38 -0.28 -0.53
C TYR A 77 18.04 -1.42 0.26
N GLY A 78 18.37 -2.54 -0.39
CA GLY A 78 19.04 -3.69 0.19
C GLY A 78 18.13 -4.67 0.94
N TYR A 79 16.80 -4.59 0.79
CA TYR A 79 15.92 -5.66 1.29
C TYR A 79 16.09 -6.91 0.44
N GLN A 80 16.23 -8.08 1.07
CA GLN A 80 16.61 -9.31 0.38
C GLN A 80 15.42 -10.22 0.05
N LYS A 81 14.40 -10.21 0.92
CA LYS A 81 13.20 -11.05 0.76
C LYS A 81 12.00 -10.18 0.39
N VAL A 82 11.98 -9.75 -0.86
CA VAL A 82 10.92 -8.90 -1.40
C VAL A 82 10.02 -9.72 -2.31
N PHE A 83 8.74 -9.76 -1.98
CA PHE A 83 7.70 -10.42 -2.75
C PHE A 83 6.76 -9.37 -3.35
N TRP A 84 6.21 -9.67 -4.51
CA TRP A 84 5.19 -8.87 -5.17
C TRP A 84 4.02 -9.77 -5.57
N TYR A 85 2.81 -9.38 -5.21
CA TYR A 85 1.58 -10.10 -5.54
C TYR A 85 0.77 -9.30 -6.57
N PRO A 86 0.81 -9.67 -7.86
CA PRO A 86 0.26 -8.88 -8.96
C PRO A 86 -1.27 -8.88 -9.02
N GLU A 87 -1.92 -9.93 -8.52
CA GLU A 87 -3.38 -10.03 -8.48
C GLU A 87 -3.99 -9.14 -7.40
N GLY A 88 -3.19 -8.71 -6.42
CA GLY A 88 -3.60 -7.70 -5.45
C GLY A 88 -4.80 -8.11 -4.59
N THR A 89 -5.52 -7.12 -4.07
CA THR A 89 -6.74 -7.36 -3.29
C THR A 89 -7.86 -7.97 -4.12
N ASP A 90 -7.86 -7.77 -5.43
CA ASP A 90 -8.88 -8.31 -6.33
C ASP A 90 -8.76 -9.83 -6.43
N GLY A 91 -7.55 -10.35 -6.68
CA GLY A 91 -7.29 -11.80 -6.66
C GLY A 91 -7.47 -12.41 -5.28
N TRP A 92 -7.02 -11.71 -4.23
CA TRP A 92 -7.20 -12.18 -2.85
C TRP A 92 -8.69 -12.36 -2.50
N GLY A 93 -9.52 -11.38 -2.87
CA GLY A 93 -10.97 -11.45 -2.69
C GLY A 93 -11.64 -12.49 -3.58
N PHE A 94 -11.16 -12.65 -4.81
CA PHE A 94 -11.66 -13.67 -5.75
C PHE A 94 -11.53 -15.09 -5.19
N GLU A 95 -10.43 -15.38 -4.49
CA GLU A 95 -10.20 -16.65 -3.79
C GLU A 95 -10.98 -16.78 -2.47
N ASN A 96 -11.88 -15.84 -2.17
CA ASN A 96 -12.65 -15.76 -0.91
C ASN A 96 -11.78 -15.69 0.36
N TYR A 97 -10.55 -15.17 0.25
CA TYR A 97 -9.75 -14.91 1.44
C TYR A 97 -10.25 -13.68 2.21
N PRO A 98 -10.00 -13.61 3.53
CA PRO A 98 -10.48 -12.49 4.34
C PRO A 98 -9.94 -11.15 3.86
N LEU A 99 -10.82 -10.17 3.70
CA LEU A 99 -10.50 -8.77 3.45
C LEU A 99 -10.90 -7.91 4.66
N LYS A 100 -10.20 -6.79 4.83
CA LYS A 100 -10.51 -5.78 5.83
C LYS A 100 -10.80 -4.45 5.13
N ALA A 101 -11.96 -3.87 5.41
CA ALA A 101 -12.28 -2.51 5.01
C ALA A 101 -11.30 -1.52 5.67
N ARG A 102 -10.63 -0.70 4.86
CA ARG A 102 -9.80 0.42 5.32
C ARG A 102 -10.40 1.72 4.81
N TYR A 103 -10.92 2.52 5.73
CA TYR A 103 -11.33 3.89 5.46
C TYR A 103 -10.07 4.76 5.35
N ALA A 104 -9.86 5.42 4.22
CA ALA A 104 -8.69 6.28 4.02
C ALA A 104 -8.68 7.49 4.98
N ASP A 105 -9.84 7.84 5.55
CA ASP A 105 -10.05 9.10 6.28
C ASP A 105 -10.26 8.95 7.79
N MET A 106 -10.28 7.74 8.37
CA MET A 106 -10.52 7.59 9.82
C MET A 106 -9.21 7.53 10.61
N TYR A 107 -8.56 8.69 10.75
CA TYR A 107 -7.63 8.95 11.84
C TYR A 107 -8.45 9.28 13.09
N ILE A 108 -8.67 8.29 13.96
CA ILE A 108 -8.86 8.56 15.39
C ILE A 108 -7.59 8.02 16.06
N ARG A 109 -6.94 8.88 16.85
CA ARG A 109 -5.73 8.56 17.62
C ARG A 109 -5.91 7.31 18.45
#